data_AF-A0A2M7PVW9-F1
#
_entry.id   AF-A0A2M7PVW9-F1
#
_cell.length_a   1.000
_cell.length_b   1.000
_cell.length_c   1.000
_cell.angle_alpha   90.00
_cell.angle_beta   90.00
_cell.angle_gamma   90.00
#
_symmetry.space_group_name_H-M   'P 1'
#
loop_
_entity.id
_entity.type
_entity.pdbx_description
1 polymer ?
#
loop_
_entity_poly.entity_id
_entity_poly.type
_entity_poly.pdbx_seq_one_letter_code
_entity_poly.pdbx_strand_id
1 'polypeptide(L)'
;MLHFITDNLKCRSQQLLAYFGEQKSQRCGICDVCLSKNKSNLNEMEFEQLVGSINEMLISKPRYLNDVIQTLSQYTEDQIIDVIRWLMDHGKVIRGKDEMLGWHDQLNISFE
;
A
#
# COMPACT_ATOMS: atom_id res chain seq x y z
N MET A 1 0.51 16.99 14.67
CA MET A 1 0.22 15.88 15.63
C MET A 1 -0.64 14.77 15.04
N LEU A 2 -1.60 15.04 14.14
CA LEU A 2 -2.47 14.01 13.54
C LEU A 2 -1.76 13.02 12.57
N HIS A 3 -0.63 13.39 11.96
CA HIS A 3 0.11 12.52 11.03
C HIS A 3 0.62 11.20 11.63
N PHE A 4 0.88 11.15 12.93
CA PHE A 4 1.39 9.94 13.60
C PHE A 4 0.36 8.80 13.64
N ILE A 5 -0.93 9.13 13.54
CA ILE A 5 -2.04 8.17 13.72
C ILE A 5 -2.69 7.81 12.38
N THR A 6 -2.52 8.62 11.33
CA THR A 6 -3.32 8.51 10.10
C THR A 6 -2.66 7.69 8.97
N ASP A 7 -1.33 7.58 8.94
CA ASP A 7 -0.64 6.86 7.86
C ASP A 7 -0.40 5.40 8.25
N ASN A 8 -1.39 4.55 7.99
CA ASN A 8 -1.28 3.13 8.32
C ASN A 8 -0.25 2.38 7.44
N LEU A 9 0.27 2.97 6.37
CA LEU A 9 1.20 2.30 5.45
C LEU A 9 2.67 2.43 5.87
N LYS A 10 2.97 3.45 6.68
CA LYS A 10 4.34 3.79 7.09
C LYS A 10 4.72 3.07 8.39
N CYS A 11 5.99 2.66 8.49
CA CYS A 11 6.49 1.98 9.68
C CYS A 11 6.37 2.90 10.92
N ARG A 12 5.79 2.38 12.02
CA ARG A 12 5.59 3.15 13.26
C ARG A 12 6.86 3.81 13.80
N SER A 13 7.98 3.09 13.77
CA SER A 13 9.27 3.65 14.18
C SER A 13 9.71 4.81 13.29
N GLN A 14 9.51 4.73 11.97
CA GLN A 14 9.85 5.82 11.06
C GLN A 14 8.95 7.04 11.28
N GLN A 15 7.66 6.81 11.59
CA GLN A 15 6.73 7.89 11.92
C GLN A 15 7.14 8.62 13.20
N LEU A 16 7.55 7.87 14.24
CA LEU A 16 8.04 8.42 15.49
C LEU A 16 9.34 9.21 15.30
N LEU A 17 10.31 8.66 14.57
CA LEU A 17 11.58 9.31 14.29
C LEU A 17 11.38 10.60 13.48
N ALA A 18 10.51 10.57 12.46
CA ALA A 18 10.17 11.76 11.69
C ALA A 18 9.55 12.87 12.55
N TYR A 19 8.75 12.53 13.56
CA TYR A 19 8.20 13.50 14.51
C TYR A 19 9.30 14.23 15.31
N PHE A 20 10.41 13.56 15.62
CA PHE A 20 11.58 14.16 16.28
C PHE A 20 12.60 14.79 15.31
N GLY A 21 12.27 14.87 14.01
CA GLY A 21 13.13 15.47 12.99
C GLY A 21 14.10 14.50 12.31
N GLU A 22 14.02 13.20 12.62
CA GLU A 22 14.85 12.16 12.02
C GLU A 22 14.17 11.58 10.77
N GLN A 23 14.62 12.01 9.59
CA GLN A 23 14.00 11.63 8.31
C GLN A 23 14.62 10.39 7.65
N LYS A 24 15.80 9.95 8.12
CA LYS A 24 16.52 8.80 7.56
C LYS A 24 16.54 7.65 8.56
N SER A 25 15.55 6.76 8.44
CA SER A 25 15.50 5.53 9.23
C SER A 25 15.03 4.38 8.37
N GLN A 26 15.65 3.21 8.52
CA GLN A 26 15.16 1.99 7.91
C GLN A 26 13.87 1.54 8.59
N ARG A 27 13.08 0.70 7.91
CA ARG A 27 11.88 0.10 8.51
C ARG A 27 12.32 -0.79 9.67
N CYS A 28 11.57 -0.76 10.78
CA CYS A 28 11.97 -1.43 12.02
C CYS A 28 11.83 -2.96 11.99
N GLY A 29 11.09 -3.52 11.02
CA GLY A 29 10.83 -4.96 10.91
C GLY A 29 9.88 -5.57 11.96
N ILE A 30 9.63 -4.88 13.08
CA ILE A 30 8.92 -5.43 14.24
C ILE A 30 7.54 -4.82 14.52
N CYS A 31 7.17 -3.72 13.85
CA CYS A 31 5.84 -3.12 14.03
C CYS A 31 4.77 -3.86 13.20
N ASP A 32 3.50 -3.74 13.58
CA ASP A 32 2.33 -4.24 12.86
C ASP A 32 2.32 -3.89 11.35
N VAL A 33 2.73 -2.67 10.98
CA VAL A 33 2.82 -2.25 9.57
C VAL A 33 3.96 -2.98 8.83
N CYS A 34 5.06 -3.33 9.52
CA CYS A 34 6.12 -4.14 8.92
C CYS A 34 5.71 -5.62 8.83
N LEU A 35 5.11 -6.16 9.90
CA LEU A 35 4.71 -7.56 9.99
C LEU A 35 3.60 -7.91 8.99
N SER A 36 2.67 -6.99 8.73
CA SER A 36 1.59 -7.17 7.76
C SER A 36 2.09 -7.27 6.31
N LYS A 37 3.23 -6.64 5.97
CA LYS A 37 3.85 -6.73 4.64
C LYS A 37 4.58 -8.06 4.40
N ASN A 38 5.06 -8.74 5.43
CA ASN A 38 5.81 -10.00 5.29
C ASN A 38 4.97 -11.17 4.75
N LYS A 39 3.65 -11.00 4.58
CA LYS A 39 2.76 -12.06 4.07
C LYS A 39 2.97 -12.36 2.59
N SER A 40 3.45 -11.39 1.80
CA SER A 40 3.58 -11.56 0.34
C SER A 40 4.84 -12.29 -0.11
N ASN A 41 5.75 -12.69 0.78
CA ASN A 41 7.08 -13.23 0.42
C ASN A 41 7.90 -12.34 -0.54
N LEU A 42 7.59 -11.04 -0.59
CA LEU A 42 8.34 -10.04 -1.36
C LEU A 42 9.38 -9.38 -0.46
N ASN A 43 10.53 -9.04 -1.01
CA ASN A 43 11.43 -8.12 -0.33
C ASN A 43 10.86 -6.69 -0.35
N GLU A 44 11.47 -5.78 0.42
CA GLU A 44 10.99 -4.41 0.56
C GLU A 44 10.89 -3.66 -0.78
N MET A 45 11.90 -3.82 -1.65
CA MET A 45 11.95 -3.16 -2.95
C MET A 45 10.87 -3.71 -3.88
N GLU A 46 10.70 -5.02 -3.94
CA GLU A 46 9.66 -5.66 -4.76
C GLU A 46 8.26 -5.29 -4.28
N PHE A 47 8.06 -5.23 -2.96
CA PHE A 47 6.79 -4.80 -2.38
C PHE A 47 6.46 -3.36 -2.80
N GLU A 48 7.42 -2.44 -2.68
CA GLU A 48 7.22 -1.04 -3.05
C GLU A 48 6.98 -0.86 -4.55
N GLN A 49 7.70 -1.61 -5.38
CA GLN A 49 7.49 -1.63 -6.83
C GLN A 49 6.09 -2.14 -7.19
N LEU A 50 5.65 -3.25 -6.60
CA LEU A 50 4.33 -3.81 -6.84
C LEU A 50 3.22 -2.85 -6.39
N VAL A 51 3.34 -2.22 -5.22
CA VAL A 51 2.40 -1.17 -4.78
C VAL A 51 2.36 -0.02 -5.77
N GLY A 52 3.52 0.43 -6.26
CA GLY A 52 3.61 1.48 -7.28
C GLY A 52 2.90 1.10 -8.58
N SER A 53 3.13 -0.10 -9.10
CA SER A 53 2.47 -0.59 -10.31
C SER A 53 0.95 -0.71 -10.15
N ILE A 54 0.48 -1.25 -9.01
CA ILE A 54 -0.97 -1.33 -8.72
C ILE A 54 -1.58 0.07 -8.64
N ASN A 55 -0.90 1.01 -7.98
CA ASN A 55 -1.34 2.39 -7.87
C ASN A 55 -1.52 3.06 -9.24
N GLU A 56 -0.47 3.04 -10.08
CA GLU A 56 -0.51 3.60 -11.43
C GLU A 56 -1.65 3.01 -12.26
N MET A 57 -1.84 1.68 -12.18
CA MET A 57 -2.92 1.00 -12.88
C MET A 57 -4.31 1.42 -12.41
N LEU A 58 -4.54 1.51 -11.11
CA LEU A 58 -5.86 1.76 -10.53
C LEU A 58 -6.23 3.25 -10.47
N ILE A 59 -5.25 4.16 -10.44
CA ILE A 59 -5.49 5.60 -10.67
C ILE A 59 -6.00 5.84 -12.09
N SER A 60 -5.42 5.15 -13.08
CA SER A 60 -5.80 5.34 -14.48
C SER A 60 -7.26 4.97 -14.76
N LYS A 61 -7.71 3.84 -14.19
CA LYS A 61 -9.05 3.29 -14.35
C LYS A 61 -9.26 2.16 -13.34
N PRO A 62 -10.48 1.99 -12.78
CA PRO A 62 -10.84 0.79 -12.06
C PRO A 62 -10.68 -0.47 -12.94
N ARG A 63 -10.25 -1.59 -12.35
CA ARG A 63 -9.95 -2.85 -13.06
C ARG A 63 -10.43 -4.05 -12.28
N TYR A 64 -10.77 -5.14 -12.96
CA TYR A 64 -11.02 -6.40 -12.26
C TYR A 64 -9.71 -6.97 -11.71
N LEU A 65 -9.79 -7.74 -10.63
CA LEU A 65 -8.64 -8.42 -10.04
C LEU A 65 -7.86 -9.23 -11.09
N ASN A 66 -8.58 -9.95 -11.96
CA ASN A 66 -7.98 -10.75 -13.03
C ASN A 66 -7.18 -9.91 -14.02
N ASP A 67 -7.62 -8.68 -14.34
CA ASP A 67 -6.89 -7.78 -15.24
C ASP A 67 -5.57 -7.32 -14.61
N VAL A 68 -5.59 -7.07 -13.30
CA VAL A 68 -4.39 -6.71 -12.53
C VAL A 68 -3.40 -7.85 -12.52
N ILE A 69 -3.88 -9.08 -12.28
CA ILE A 69 -3.03 -10.28 -12.27
C ILE A 69 -2.40 -10.52 -13.64
N GLN A 70 -3.17 -10.40 -14.72
CA GLN A 70 -2.65 -10.60 -16.08
C GLN A 70 -1.62 -9.55 -16.49
N THR A 71 -1.82 -8.29 -16.08
CA THR A 71 -0.90 -7.20 -16.43
C THR A 71 0.40 -7.29 -15.64
N LEU A 72 0.35 -7.71 -14.37
CA LEU A 72 1.49 -7.80 -13.47
C LEU A 72 2.11 -9.20 -13.44
N SER A 73 2.19 -9.86 -14.61
CA SER A 73 2.60 -11.27 -14.77
C SER A 73 4.03 -11.62 -14.31
N GLN A 74 4.85 -10.61 -14.00
CA GLN A 74 6.17 -10.79 -13.37
C GLN A 74 6.09 -11.19 -11.89
N TYR A 75 4.92 -11.04 -11.25
CA TYR A 75 4.65 -11.47 -9.88
C TYR A 75 3.69 -12.67 -9.90
N THR A 76 3.75 -13.49 -8.84
CA THR A 76 2.78 -14.58 -8.65
C THR A 76 1.40 -14.01 -8.29
N GLU A 77 0.34 -14.76 -8.62
CA GLU A 77 -1.04 -14.39 -8.26
C GLU A 77 -1.19 -14.16 -6.75
N ASP A 78 -0.62 -15.05 -5.92
CA ASP A 78 -0.65 -14.93 -4.46
C ASP A 78 0.02 -13.63 -3.98
N GLN A 79 1.18 -13.26 -4.54
CA GLN A 79 1.86 -11.99 -4.23
C GLN A 79 0.98 -10.77 -4.53
N ILE A 80 0.35 -10.75 -5.69
CA ILE A 80 -0.52 -9.66 -6.12
C ILE A 80 -1.75 -9.58 -5.21
N ILE A 81 -2.40 -10.71 -4.95
CA ILE A 81 -3.58 -10.78 -4.09
C ILE A 81 -3.24 -10.32 -2.67
N ASP A 82 -2.10 -10.74 -2.11
CA ASP A 82 -1.70 -10.35 -0.75
C ASP A 82 -1.39 -8.86 -0.65
N VAL A 83 -0.75 -8.27 -1.66
CA VAL A 83 -0.53 -6.82 -1.70
C VAL A 83 -1.84 -6.06 -1.88
N ILE A 84 -2.76 -6.53 -2.72
CA ILE A 84 -4.10 -5.91 -2.88
C ILE A 84 -4.88 -5.98 -1.56
N ARG A 85 -4.90 -7.13 -0.89
CA ARG A 85 -5.53 -7.29 0.44
C ARG A 85 -4.93 -6.31 1.44
N TRP A 86 -3.61 -6.22 1.48
CA TRP A 86 -2.92 -5.26 2.35
C TRP A 86 -3.34 -3.82 2.03
N LEU A 87 -3.40 -3.44 0.76
CA LEU A 87 -3.87 -2.11 0.35
C LEU A 87 -5.35 -1.84 0.72
N MET A 88 -6.21 -2.87 0.66
CA MET A 88 -7.60 -2.78 1.09
C MET A 88 -7.72 -2.59 2.61
N ASP A 89 -6.98 -3.38 3.39
CA ASP A 89 -6.93 -3.28 4.86
C ASP A 89 -6.49 -1.88 5.32
N HIS A 90 -5.68 -1.20 4.49
CA HIS A 90 -5.16 0.14 4.74
C HIS A 90 -5.93 1.25 4.00
N GLY A 91 -7.06 0.92 3.36
CA GLY A 91 -7.97 1.89 2.74
C GLY A 91 -7.43 2.61 1.50
N LYS A 92 -6.42 2.04 0.83
CA LYS A 92 -5.88 2.55 -0.44
C LYS A 92 -6.53 1.94 -1.67
N VAL A 93 -7.04 0.72 -1.55
CA VAL A 93 -7.80 0.06 -2.62
C VAL A 93 -9.20 -0.23 -2.10
N ILE A 94 -10.20 0.07 -2.92
CA ILE A 94 -11.60 -0.24 -2.64
C ILE A 94 -12.15 -1.16 -3.72
N ARG A 95 -13.05 -2.05 -3.33
CA ARG A 95 -13.80 -2.90 -4.26
C ARG A 95 -15.17 -2.29 -4.47
N GLY A 96 -15.46 -1.93 -5.72
CA GLY A 96 -16.77 -1.42 -6.14
C GLY A 96 -17.86 -2.50 -6.09
N LYS A 97 -19.12 -2.07 -6.23
CA LYS A 97 -20.27 -3.00 -6.34
C LYS A 97 -20.25 -3.82 -7.62
N ASP A 98 -19.50 -3.36 -8.61
CA ASP A 98 -19.24 -4.01 -9.89
C ASP A 98 -18.03 -4.95 -9.84
N GLU A 99 -17.52 -5.27 -8.65
CA GLU A 99 -16.36 -6.15 -8.44
C GLU A 99 -15.02 -5.57 -8.95
N MET A 100 -15.00 -4.31 -9.39
CA MET A 100 -13.80 -3.63 -9.85
C MET A 100 -13.02 -3.04 -8.69
N LEU A 101 -11.69 -3.12 -8.74
CA LEU A 101 -10.77 -2.49 -7.82
C LEU A 101 -10.53 -1.05 -8.27
N GLY A 102 -10.57 -0.10 -7.34
CA GLY A 102 -10.22 1.30 -7.57
C GLY A 102 -9.24 1.82 -6.52
N TRP A 103 -8.39 2.77 -6.91
CA TRP A 103 -7.52 3.47 -5.97
C TRP A 103 -8.31 4.52 -5.20
N HIS A 104 -8.07 4.60 -3.88
CA HIS A 104 -8.67 5.55 -2.99
C HIS A 104 -7.59 6.44 -2.38
N ASP A 105 -7.51 7.69 -2.86
CA ASP A 105 -6.65 8.70 -2.27
C ASP A 105 -7.29 9.25 -0.99
N GLN A 106 -6.70 8.92 0.16
CA GLN A 106 -7.02 9.55 1.43
C GLN A 106 -6.55 11.03 1.53
N LEU A 107 -6.14 11.66 0.44
CA LEU A 107 -5.76 13.08 0.42
C LEU A 107 -6.43 13.81 -0.75
N ASN A 108 -7.69 14.20 -0.54
CA ASN A 108 -8.17 15.46 -1.09
C ASN A 108 -8.78 16.29 0.03
N ILE A 109 -7.95 16.62 1.03
CA ILE A 109 -8.21 17.82 1.81
C ILE A 109 -7.17 18.87 1.42
N SER A 110 -7.44 19.50 0.28
CA SER A 110 -7.04 20.88 0.06
C SER A 110 -7.75 21.71 1.13
N PHE A 111 -7.08 22.01 2.23
CA PHE A 111 -7.47 23.16 3.03
C PHE A 111 -6.76 24.36 2.40
N GLU A 112 -7.55 25.26 1.81
CA GLU A 112 -7.15 26.65 1.58
C GLU A 112 -6.69 27.32 2.87
#